data_AF-A0A7S1S6B7-F1
#
_entry.id   AF-A0A7S1S6B7-F1
#
_cell.length_a   1.000
_cell.length_b   1.000
_cell.length_c   1.000
_cell.angle_alpha   90.00
_cell.angle_beta   90.00
_cell.angle_gamma   90.00
#
_symmetry.space_group_name_H-M   'P 1'
#
loop_
_entity.id
_entity.type
_entity.pdbx_description
1 polymer ?
#
loop_
_entity_poly.entity_id
_entity_poly.type
_entity_poly.pdbx_seq_one_letter_code
_entity_poly.pdbx_strand_id
1 'polypeptide(L)'
;LRAESSASSGGPRRDEADGPSPPAGRSAPGGAAGPTPHRREWAWDWWSSLGSPRWVCSPMVDQSERAFRLLCRRYGTELAYTPMIHAEPFATDEAFRRAYFDAWEAAEHGGRADADRPLIAQLGGDDPQTM
;
A
#
# COMPACT_ATOMS: atom_id res chain seq x y z
N LEU A 1 -12.57 37.65 34.60
CA LEU A 1 -11.12 37.36 34.75
C LEU A 1 -10.66 36.73 33.44
N ARG A 2 -10.12 37.48 32.45
CA ARG A 2 -8.67 37.72 32.17
C ARG A 2 -7.81 36.47 32.44
N ALA A 3 -7.40 35.73 31.40
CA ALA A 3 -6.15 35.86 30.59
C ALA A 3 -4.96 35.17 31.32
N GLU A 4 -3.94 34.51 30.74
CA GLU A 4 -3.17 34.57 29.48
C GLU A 4 -2.55 33.17 29.21
N SER A 5 -2.41 32.68 27.97
CA SER A 5 -1.17 32.62 27.15
C SER A 5 0.15 32.33 27.87
N SER A 6 0.86 31.27 27.46
CA SER A 6 2.33 31.32 27.37
C SER A 6 2.85 30.41 26.25
N ALA A 7 3.58 31.04 25.33
CA ALA A 7 4.49 30.42 24.38
C ALA A 7 5.93 30.57 24.90
N SER A 8 6.83 29.68 24.50
CA SER A 8 8.30 29.81 24.61
C SER A 8 8.87 29.06 23.40
N SER A 9 9.50 29.60 22.35
CA SER A 9 10.51 30.66 22.10
C SER A 9 11.98 30.23 22.26
N GLY A 10 12.68 30.06 21.13
CA GLY A 10 14.11 30.41 20.94
C GLY A 10 15.15 29.28 20.79
N GLY A 11 15.91 29.30 19.68
CA GLY A 11 17.03 28.38 19.29
C GLY A 11 18.39 28.71 19.94
N PRO A 12 19.59 28.59 19.30
CA PRO A 12 19.94 28.23 17.91
C PRO A 12 20.97 27.07 17.77
N ARG A 13 21.41 26.82 16.51
CA ARG A 13 22.34 25.78 16.02
C ARG A 13 23.74 25.83 16.66
N ARG A 14 24.40 24.67 16.75
CA ARG A 14 25.85 24.56 16.64
C ARG A 14 26.23 23.45 15.67
N ASP A 15 27.17 23.84 14.81
CA ASP A 15 27.84 23.10 13.77
C ASP A 15 28.73 21.99 14.35
N GLU A 16 28.79 20.84 13.67
CA GLU A 16 30.06 20.12 13.52
C GLU A 16 30.04 19.32 12.22
N ALA A 17 30.80 19.83 11.25
CA ALA A 17 31.25 19.11 10.09
C ALA A 17 32.53 18.36 10.45
N ASP A 18 32.57 17.03 10.26
CA ASP A 18 33.61 16.35 9.47
C ASP A 18 33.33 14.84 9.43
N GLY A 19 33.13 14.30 8.24
CA GLY A 19 32.97 12.85 8.04
C GLY A 19 34.30 12.18 7.67
N PRO A 20 34.45 10.85 7.85
CA PRO A 20 35.43 10.12 7.06
C PRO A 20 34.90 10.00 5.61
N SER A 21 35.73 10.41 4.65
CA SER A 21 35.40 10.32 3.22
C SER A 21 35.10 8.88 2.80
N PRO A 22 34.08 8.63 1.96
CA PRO A 22 33.89 7.32 1.36
C PRO A 22 35.01 7.00 0.36
N PRO A 23 35.47 5.73 0.27
CA PRO A 23 36.59 5.37 -0.57
C PRO A 23 36.28 5.60 -2.06
N ALA A 24 37.28 6.15 -2.76
CA ALA A 24 37.24 6.36 -4.19
C ALA A 24 37.22 5.01 -4.94
N GLY A 25 36.29 4.90 -5.91
CA GLY A 25 36.49 4.09 -7.11
C GLY A 25 35.94 2.66 -7.08
N ARG A 26 34.68 2.51 -7.47
CA ARG A 26 34.29 1.50 -8.46
C ARG A 26 33.35 2.15 -9.47
N SER A 27 33.86 2.37 -10.66
CA SER A 27 33.09 2.88 -11.79
C SER A 27 31.98 1.88 -12.12
N ALA A 28 30.72 2.31 -12.01
CA ALA A 28 29.59 1.54 -12.52
C ALA A 28 29.69 1.45 -14.06
N PRO A 29 29.50 0.27 -14.67
CA PRO A 29 29.45 0.20 -16.11
C PRO A 29 28.18 0.90 -16.62
N GLY A 30 28.41 1.89 -17.48
CA GLY A 30 27.54 2.37 -18.56
C GLY A 30 26.03 2.24 -18.41
N GLY A 31 25.39 3.39 -18.14
CA GLY A 31 24.19 3.84 -18.85
C GLY A 31 23.01 2.89 -18.97
N ALA A 32 22.15 2.85 -17.96
CA ALA A 32 20.72 2.73 -18.18
C ALA A 32 20.09 4.08 -17.82
N ALA A 33 19.39 4.67 -18.79
CA ALA A 33 18.69 5.94 -18.64
C ALA A 33 17.83 5.94 -17.35
N GLY A 34 17.91 7.04 -16.59
CA GLY A 34 16.97 7.28 -15.50
C GLY A 34 15.52 7.19 -16.01
N PRO A 35 14.54 6.89 -15.13
CA PRO A 35 13.16 6.64 -15.54
C PRO A 35 12.61 7.85 -16.32
N THR A 36 12.13 7.60 -17.53
CA THR A 36 11.47 8.60 -18.40
C THR A 36 10.25 9.21 -17.71
N PRO A 37 9.97 10.52 -17.92
CA PRO A 37 8.96 11.29 -17.17
C PRO A 37 7.51 10.78 -17.31
N HIS A 38 7.22 9.92 -18.30
CA HIS A 38 5.92 9.28 -18.49
C HIS A 38 5.48 8.39 -17.30
N ARG A 39 6.39 8.00 -16.40
CA ARG A 39 6.09 7.05 -15.30
C ARG A 39 5.19 7.63 -14.19
N ARG A 40 4.89 8.93 -14.16
CA ARG A 40 4.12 9.55 -13.07
C ARG A 40 2.69 9.90 -13.45
N GLU A 41 2.46 10.35 -14.67
CA GLU A 41 1.14 10.77 -15.16
C GLU A 41 0.15 9.59 -15.15
N TRP A 42 0.55 8.43 -15.69
CA TRP A 42 -0.30 7.23 -15.70
C TRP A 42 -0.75 6.80 -14.29
N ALA A 43 0.09 7.00 -13.27
CA ALA A 43 -0.23 6.60 -11.90
C ALA A 43 -1.33 7.50 -11.31
N TRP A 44 -1.27 8.81 -11.59
CA TRP A 44 -2.31 9.75 -11.19
C TRP A 44 -3.61 9.55 -11.98
N ASP A 45 -3.52 9.25 -13.27
CA ASP A 45 -4.69 8.92 -14.08
C ASP A 45 -5.37 7.65 -13.58
N TRP A 46 -4.59 6.61 -13.26
CA TRP A 46 -5.09 5.38 -12.66
C TRP A 46 -5.74 5.64 -11.30
N TRP A 47 -5.08 6.40 -10.42
CA TRP A 47 -5.66 6.77 -9.11
C TRP A 47 -6.97 7.56 -9.26
N SER A 48 -7.02 8.47 -10.23
CA SER A 48 -8.22 9.24 -10.54
C SER A 48 -9.34 8.35 -11.06
N SER A 49 -9.00 7.32 -11.86
CA SER A 49 -9.98 6.34 -12.37
C SER A 49 -10.62 5.49 -11.26
N LEU A 50 -9.96 5.34 -10.11
CA LEU A 50 -10.53 4.70 -8.91
C LEU A 50 -11.48 5.62 -8.12
N GLY A 51 -11.67 6.87 -8.54
CA GLY A 51 -12.44 7.88 -7.82
C GLY A 51 -11.61 8.69 -6.82
N SER A 52 -10.27 8.64 -6.89
CA SER A 52 -9.36 9.34 -5.95
C SER A 52 -9.67 9.07 -4.47
N PRO A 53 -9.67 7.79 -4.03
CA PRO A 53 -10.08 7.42 -2.68
C PRO A 53 -9.21 8.09 -1.61
N ARG A 54 -9.84 8.66 -0.59
CA ARG A 54 -9.21 9.32 0.56
C ARG A 54 -9.20 8.41 1.78
N TRP A 55 -10.22 7.58 1.94
CA TRP A 55 -10.37 6.66 3.07
C TRP A 55 -10.05 5.23 2.66
N VAL A 56 -8.93 4.70 3.16
CA VAL A 56 -8.40 3.40 2.74
C VAL A 56 -8.36 2.43 3.92
N CYS A 57 -8.90 1.23 3.74
CA CYS A 57 -8.70 0.11 4.65
C CYS A 57 -7.38 -0.59 4.30
N SER A 58 -6.41 -0.51 5.21
CA SER A 58 -5.07 -1.08 5.04
C SER A 58 -5.10 -2.62 5.00
N PRO A 59 -4.08 -3.25 4.40
CA PRO A 59 -3.90 -4.69 4.49
C PRO A 59 -3.50 -5.07 5.91
N MET A 60 -4.31 -5.92 6.55
CA MET A 60 -4.09 -6.40 7.92
C MET A 60 -4.36 -7.90 7.98
N VAL A 61 -3.38 -8.66 8.46
CA VAL A 61 -3.53 -10.11 8.67
C VAL A 61 -4.69 -10.37 9.63
N ASP A 62 -5.60 -11.27 9.27
CA ASP A 62 -6.83 -11.64 9.99
C ASP A 62 -7.84 -10.50 10.27
N GLN A 63 -7.56 -9.28 9.80
CA GLN A 63 -8.38 -8.09 10.08
C GLN A 63 -8.75 -7.32 8.82
N SER A 64 -8.55 -7.91 7.64
CA SER A 64 -8.99 -7.32 6.37
C SER A 64 -9.71 -8.31 5.48
N GLU A 65 -10.30 -9.37 6.05
CA GLU A 65 -11.18 -10.31 5.35
C GLU A 65 -12.45 -9.63 4.82
N ARG A 66 -13.11 -10.25 3.83
CA ARG A 66 -14.28 -9.68 3.13
C ARG A 66 -15.33 -9.07 4.06
N ALA A 67 -15.71 -9.79 5.12
CA ALA A 67 -16.71 -9.32 6.07
C ALA A 67 -16.31 -8.00 6.75
N PHE A 68 -15.03 -7.86 7.10
CA PHE A 68 -14.48 -6.64 7.69
C PHE A 68 -14.44 -5.51 6.67
N ARG A 69 -13.99 -5.77 5.44
CA ARG A 69 -13.97 -4.74 4.39
C ARG A 69 -15.36 -4.22 4.09
N LEU A 70 -16.35 -5.11 3.95
CA LEU A 70 -17.76 -4.72 3.77
C LEU A 70 -18.31 -3.91 4.96
N LEU A 71 -17.89 -4.21 6.19
CA LEU A 71 -18.19 -3.37 7.35
C LEU A 71 -17.58 -1.97 7.17
N CYS A 72 -16.29 -1.87 6.87
CA CYS A 72 -15.59 -0.61 6.63
C CYS A 72 -16.21 0.20 5.48
N ARG A 73 -16.70 -0.45 4.42
CA ARG A 73 -17.45 0.19 3.33
C ARG A 73 -18.71 0.89 3.83
N ARG A 74 -19.46 0.27 4.75
CA ARG A 74 -20.65 0.90 5.37
C ARG A 74 -20.31 2.17 6.16
N TYR A 75 -19.06 2.33 6.59
CA TYR A 75 -18.57 3.51 7.29
C TYR A 75 -17.76 4.47 6.41
N GLY A 76 -17.80 4.32 5.08
CA GLY A 76 -17.22 5.29 4.14
C GLY A 76 -15.81 4.97 3.65
N THR A 77 -15.35 3.72 3.77
CA THR A 77 -14.10 3.29 3.11
C THR A 77 -14.28 3.27 1.60
N GLU A 78 -13.36 3.93 0.89
CA GLU A 78 -13.40 4.14 -0.56
C GLU A 78 -12.47 3.20 -1.33
N LEU A 79 -11.42 2.69 -0.67
CA LEU A 79 -10.52 1.66 -1.19
C LEU A 79 -10.18 0.67 -0.08
N ALA A 80 -10.07 -0.61 -0.39
CA ALA A 80 -9.64 -1.61 0.57
C ALA A 80 -8.54 -2.49 0.00
N TYR A 81 -7.79 -3.12 0.88
CA TYR A 81 -6.83 -4.17 0.56
C TYR A 81 -7.31 -5.50 1.12
N THR A 82 -6.92 -6.60 0.46
CA THR A 82 -6.98 -7.94 1.07
C THR A 82 -6.03 -8.04 2.26
N PRO A 83 -6.12 -9.10 3.08
CA PRO A 83 -5.01 -9.51 3.92
C PRO A 83 -3.74 -9.71 3.09
N MET A 84 -2.59 -9.68 3.76
CA MET A 84 -1.34 -10.08 3.12
C MET A 84 -1.40 -11.57 2.83
N ILE A 85 -1.44 -11.93 1.55
CA ILE A 85 -1.52 -13.32 1.10
C ILE A 85 -0.11 -13.82 0.82
N HIS A 86 0.26 -14.96 1.42
CA HIS A 86 1.53 -15.61 1.14
C HIS A 86 1.58 -16.09 -0.32
N ALA A 87 2.58 -15.63 -1.08
CA ALA A 87 2.65 -15.80 -2.53
C ALA A 87 2.85 -17.26 -2.98
N GLU A 88 3.78 -17.99 -2.36
CA GLU A 88 4.07 -19.39 -2.69
C GLU A 88 2.85 -20.34 -2.54
N PRO A 89 2.16 -20.41 -1.38
CA PRO A 89 0.98 -21.25 -1.27
C PRO A 89 -0.18 -20.74 -2.12
N PHE A 90 -0.26 -19.41 -2.37
CA PHE A 90 -1.22 -18.87 -3.33
C PHE A 90 -0.94 -19.37 -4.76
N ALA A 91 0.30 -19.47 -5.19
CA ALA A 91 0.65 -19.96 -6.53
C ALA A 91 0.45 -21.47 -6.69
N THR A 92 0.68 -22.25 -5.63
CA THR A 92 0.82 -23.71 -5.70
C THR A 92 -0.38 -24.50 -5.18
N ASP A 93 -1.17 -23.93 -4.26
CA ASP A 93 -2.27 -24.62 -3.58
C ASP A 93 -3.62 -23.96 -3.89
N GLU A 94 -4.50 -24.69 -4.57
CA GLU A 94 -5.87 -24.23 -4.86
C GLU A 94 -6.72 -24.11 -3.59
N ALA A 95 -6.57 -25.02 -2.63
CA ALA A 95 -7.33 -24.97 -1.38
C ALA A 95 -6.94 -23.74 -0.57
N PHE A 96 -5.64 -23.42 -0.51
CA PHE A 96 -5.15 -22.18 0.10
C PHE A 96 -5.74 -20.94 -0.59
N ARG A 97 -5.70 -20.88 -1.93
CA ARG A 97 -6.32 -19.77 -2.68
C ARG A 97 -7.79 -19.59 -2.37
N ARG A 98 -8.55 -20.69 -2.31
CA ARG A 98 -9.99 -20.64 -2.01
C ARG A 98 -10.26 -20.18 -0.58
N ALA A 99 -9.39 -20.53 0.37
CA ALA A 99 -9.55 -20.14 1.77
C ALA A 99 -9.18 -18.68 2.04
N TYR A 100 -8.15 -18.15 1.38
CA TYR A 100 -7.58 -16.82 1.68
C TYR A 100 -7.85 -15.74 0.63
N PHE A 101 -8.44 -16.10 -0.51
CA PHE A 101 -8.78 -15.14 -1.56
C PHE A 101 -10.26 -15.22 -1.90
N ASP A 102 -11.01 -14.33 -1.26
CA ASP A 102 -12.47 -14.22 -1.29
C ASP A 102 -13.06 -13.64 -2.59
N ALA A 103 -12.24 -13.39 -3.61
CA ALA A 103 -12.69 -12.85 -4.90
C ALA A 103 -13.74 -13.74 -5.59
N TRP A 104 -13.73 -15.04 -5.31
CA TRP A 104 -14.69 -16.02 -5.82
C TRP A 104 -16.07 -15.91 -5.14
N GLU A 105 -16.13 -15.46 -3.89
CA GLU A 105 -17.38 -15.41 -3.11
C GLU A 105 -18.35 -14.31 -3.57
N ALA A 106 -17.85 -13.32 -4.32
CA ALA A 106 -18.68 -12.27 -4.89
C ALA A 106 -19.71 -12.81 -5.90
N ALA A 107 -19.46 -13.98 -6.50
CA ALA A 107 -20.34 -14.60 -7.48
C ALA A 107 -21.40 -15.53 -6.87
N GLU A 108 -21.11 -16.21 -5.75
CA GLU A 108 -21.95 -17.34 -5.28
C GLU A 108 -23.06 -16.94 -4.29
N HIS A 109 -22.90 -15.87 -3.51
CA HIS A 109 -23.82 -15.55 -2.40
C HIS A 109 -24.87 -14.48 -2.71
N GLY A 110 -25.13 -14.17 -3.99
CA GLY A 110 -26.07 -13.11 -4.39
C GLY A 110 -25.69 -11.71 -3.89
N GLY A 111 -24.48 -11.56 -3.33
CA GLY A 111 -23.91 -10.27 -2.98
C GLY A 111 -23.64 -9.47 -4.25
N ARG A 112 -23.79 -8.15 -4.18
CA ARG A 112 -23.43 -7.29 -5.31
C ARG A 112 -21.94 -7.50 -5.60
N ALA A 113 -21.60 -7.98 -6.79
CA ALA A 113 -20.22 -8.25 -7.21
C ALA A 113 -19.29 -7.03 -7.04
N ASP A 114 -19.88 -5.84 -6.98
CA ASP A 114 -19.20 -4.55 -6.84
C ASP A 114 -19.12 -4.04 -5.40
N ALA A 115 -19.75 -4.70 -4.41
CA ALA A 115 -19.88 -4.15 -3.05
C ALA A 115 -18.54 -3.94 -2.34
N ASP A 116 -17.50 -4.68 -2.75
CA ASP A 116 -16.18 -4.61 -2.16
C ASP A 116 -15.16 -3.86 -3.05
N ARG A 117 -15.59 -3.37 -4.22
CA ARG A 117 -14.70 -2.68 -5.18
C ARG A 117 -14.67 -1.17 -4.90
N PRO A 118 -13.52 -0.49 -5.14
CA PRO A 118 -12.24 -1.03 -5.61
C PRO A 118 -11.44 -1.76 -4.52
N LEU A 119 -10.87 -2.92 -4.84
CA LEU A 119 -10.10 -3.79 -3.94
C LEU A 119 -8.72 -4.08 -4.53
N ILE A 120 -7.66 -4.00 -3.72
CA ILE A 120 -6.29 -4.34 -4.12
C ILE A 120 -5.84 -5.60 -3.37
N ALA A 121 -5.25 -6.56 -4.09
CA ALA A 121 -4.65 -7.74 -3.48
C ALA A 121 -3.20 -7.45 -3.04
N GLN A 122 -2.84 -7.80 -1.82
CA GLN A 122 -1.46 -7.75 -1.34
C GLN A 122 -0.87 -9.16 -1.30
N LEU A 123 0.19 -9.38 -2.08
CA LEU A 123 1.00 -10.60 -2.02
C LEU A 123 2.28 -10.36 -1.22
N GLY A 124 2.71 -11.36 -0.45
CA GLY A 124 3.95 -11.35 0.31
C GLY A 124 4.78 -12.59 0.03
N GLY A 125 6.05 -12.40 -0.34
CA GLY A 125 7.00 -13.46 -0.64
C GLY A 125 8.39 -12.90 -0.91
N ASP A 126 9.37 -13.80 -1.02
CA ASP A 126 10.78 -13.50 -1.26
C ASP A 126 11.35 -14.18 -2.52
N ASP A 127 10.61 -15.10 -3.13
CA ASP A 127 10.94 -15.72 -4.42
C ASP A 127 10.24 -15.01 -5.60
N PRO A 128 10.98 -14.41 -6.54
CA PRO A 128 10.42 -13.75 -7.73
C PRO A 128 9.65 -14.67 -8.69
N GLN A 129 9.81 -15.99 -8.61
CA GLN A 129 9.06 -16.91 -9.49
C GLN A 129 7.64 -17.17 -8.98
N THR A 130 7.43 -17.04 -7.66
CA THR A 130 6.12 -17.27 -7.03
C THR A 130 5.37 -15.98 -6.68
N MET A 131 6.03 -14.82 -6.77
CA MET A 131 5.42 -13.48 -6.69
C MET A 131 5.01 -12.93 -8.06
#